data_AF-A0A926I6C8-F1
#
_entry.id   AF-A0A926I6C8-F1
#
_cell.length_a   1.000
_cell.length_b   1.000
_cell.length_c   1.000
_cell.angle_alpha   90.00
_cell.angle_beta   90.00
_cell.angle_gamma   90.00
#
_symmetry.space_group_name_H-M   'P 1'
#
loop_
_entity.id
_entity.type
_entity.pdbx_description
1 polymer ?
#
loop_
_entity_poly.entity_id
_entity_poly.type
_entity_poly.pdbx_seq_one_letter_code
_entity_poly.pdbx_strand_id
1 'polypeptide(L)'
;MKILRELLIIFSICLVAQFISELLPIPFPASVLSLVILLLLLLSKMFKPHWIQNLSGFLLKNMAFFFIPAGVCIIEQYTALKGNILTLLLICLVTTFLTFTASAYAVIGTIKLMEKVRSRHNG
;
A
#
# COMPACT_ATOMS: atom_id res chain seq x y z
N MET A 1 17.96 20.07 9.56
CA MET A 1 18.04 18.61 9.32
C MET A 1 16.77 17.84 9.76
N LYS A 2 15.55 18.36 9.56
CA LYS A 2 14.33 17.62 9.94
C LYS A 2 14.00 16.53 8.92
N ILE A 3 13.86 16.91 7.65
CA ILE A 3 13.58 16.02 6.51
C ILE A 3 14.52 14.82 6.42
N LEU A 4 15.84 15.02 6.60
CA LEU A 4 16.81 13.91 6.56
C LEU A 4 16.59 12.88 7.68
N ARG A 5 16.20 13.33 8.88
CA ARG A 5 15.86 12.43 9.99
C ARG A 5 14.59 11.66 9.70
N GLU A 6 13.55 12.33 9.19
CA GLU A 6 12.31 11.67 8.80
C GLU A 6 12.56 10.64 7.69
N LEU A 7 13.51 10.92 6.78
CA LEU A 7 13.89 10.03 5.69
C LEU A 7 14.56 8.77 6.22
N LEU A 8 15.51 8.96 7.13
CA LEU A 8 16.15 7.84 7.82
C LEU A 8 15.14 6.98 8.56
N ILE A 9 14.12 7.57 9.19
CA ILE A 9 13.09 6.81 9.89
C ILE A 9 12.27 5.96 8.92
N ILE A 10 11.73 6.55 7.85
CA ILE A 10 10.96 5.80 6.84
C ILE A 10 11.85 4.72 6.20
N PHE A 11 13.09 5.05 5.85
CA PHE A 11 14.03 4.12 5.25
C PHE A 11 14.36 2.94 6.19
N SER A 12 14.56 3.22 7.49
CA SER A 12 14.81 2.17 8.48
C SER A 12 13.63 1.21 8.60
N ILE A 13 12.39 1.72 8.56
CA ILE A 13 11.18 0.88 8.58
C ILE A 13 11.14 -0.01 7.33
N CYS A 14 11.42 0.54 6.15
CA CYS A 14 11.50 -0.23 4.91
C CYS A 14 12.57 -1.32 4.96
N LEU A 15 13.73 -1.03 5.54
CA LEU A 15 14.84 -1.98 5.66
C LEU A 15 14.50 -3.12 6.63
N VAL A 16 13.87 -2.80 7.76
CA VAL A 16 13.33 -3.81 8.69
C VAL A 16 12.26 -4.67 8.01
N ALA A 17 11.35 -4.06 7.25
CA ALA A 17 10.32 -4.77 6.51
C ALA A 17 10.90 -5.71 5.44
N GLN A 18 11.96 -5.28 4.75
CA GLN A 18 12.69 -6.10 3.78
C GLN A 18 13.33 -7.32 4.46
N PHE A 19 14.00 -7.11 5.58
CA PHE A 19 14.62 -8.21 6.34
C PHE A 19 13.57 -9.21 6.84
N ILE A 20 12.44 -8.71 7.33
CA ILE A 20 11.31 -9.56 7.75
C ILE A 20 10.74 -10.32 6.53
N SER A 21 10.55 -9.63 5.40
CA SER A 21 10.04 -10.24 4.17
C SER A 21 10.90 -11.40 3.67
N GLU A 22 12.23 -11.32 3.83
CA GLU A 22 13.16 -12.38 3.43
C GLU A 22 13.18 -13.55 4.42
N LEU A 23 12.84 -13.30 5.70
CA LEU A 23 12.74 -14.34 6.72
C LEU A 23 11.42 -15.11 6.65
N LEU A 24 10.36 -14.50 6.11
CA LEU A 24 9.07 -15.17 5.95
C LEU A 24 9.13 -16.24 4.84
N PRO A 25 8.54 -17.42 5.06
CA PRO A 25 8.47 -18.48 4.04
C PRO A 25 7.45 -18.21 2.93
N ILE A 26 6.74 -17.08 2.99
CA ILE A 26 5.67 -16.68 2.06
C ILE A 26 6.15 -15.43 1.31
N PRO A 27 6.00 -15.34 -0.02
CA PRO A 27 6.37 -14.16 -0.79
C PRO A 27 5.41 -13.01 -0.47
N PHE A 28 5.74 -12.26 0.57
CA PHE A 28 4.97 -11.10 0.99
C PHE A 28 5.71 -9.81 0.60
N PRO A 29 5.10 -8.87 -0.14
CA PRO A 29 5.82 -7.67 -0.55
C PRO A 29 6.30 -6.84 0.65
N ALA A 30 7.60 -6.51 0.68
CA ALA A 30 8.19 -5.68 1.73
C ALA A 30 7.52 -4.30 1.86
N SER A 31 6.98 -3.74 0.77
CA SER A 31 6.21 -2.49 0.79
C SER A 31 4.95 -2.57 1.63
N VAL A 32 4.23 -3.71 1.57
CA VAL A 32 3.03 -3.94 2.38
C VAL A 32 3.42 -4.18 3.84
N LEU A 33 4.50 -4.92 4.10
CA LEU A 33 5.03 -5.11 5.46
C LEU A 33 5.43 -3.77 6.10
N SER A 34 6.06 -2.88 5.34
CA SER A 34 6.43 -1.54 5.80
C SER A 34 5.21 -0.74 6.26
N LEU A 35 4.11 -0.84 5.52
CA LEU A 35 2.83 -0.21 5.88
C LEU A 35 2.24 -0.79 7.16
N VAL A 36 2.25 -2.12 7.30
CA VAL A 36 1.75 -2.81 8.50
C VAL A 36 2.60 -2.45 9.74
N ILE A 37 3.93 -2.46 9.61
CA ILE A 37 4.83 -2.09 10.70
C ILE A 37 4.61 -0.64 11.12
N LEU A 38 4.54 0.29 10.16
CA LEU A 38 4.27 1.69 10.44
C LEU A 38 2.90 1.87 11.14
N LEU A 39 1.88 1.14 10.70
CA LEU A 39 0.57 1.13 11.34
C LEU A 39 0.66 0.64 12.80
N LEU A 40 1.36 -0.46 13.07
CA LEU A 40 1.56 -0.99 14.42
C LEU A 40 2.31 -0.01 15.33
N LEU A 41 3.34 0.67 14.80
CA LEU A 41 4.06 1.72 15.53
C LEU A 41 3.14 2.90 15.89
N LEU A 42 2.25 3.27 14.97
CA LEU A 42 1.27 4.33 15.19
C LEU A 42 0.20 3.93 16.22
N LEU A 43 -0.30 2.70 16.14
CA LEU A 43 -1.25 2.13 17.10
C LEU A 43 -0.65 2.00 18.51
N SER A 44 0.65 1.71 18.61
CA SER A 44 1.38 1.63 19.87
C SER A 44 1.50 2.99 20.57
N LYS A 45 1.06 4.10 19.95
CA LYS A 45 1.02 5.48 20.48
C LYS A 45 2.39 6.08 20.84
N MET A 46 3.46 5.27 20.80
CA MET A 46 4.86 5.68 20.95
C MET A 46 5.33 6.53 19.76
N PHE A 47 4.78 6.27 18.57
CA PHE A 47 5.18 6.94 17.34
C PHE A 47 4.14 8.02 16.95
N LYS A 48 4.54 9.30 16.94
CA LYS A 48 3.63 10.40 16.57
C LYS A 48 3.71 10.68 15.05
N PRO A 49 2.58 10.88 14.35
CA PRO A 49 2.55 11.13 12.91
C PRO A 49 3.44 12.30 12.46
N HIS A 50 3.59 13.32 13.32
CA HIS A 50 4.39 14.50 13.04
C HIS A 50 5.87 14.20 12.73
N TRP A 51 6.40 13.04 13.16
CA TRP A 51 7.79 12.65 12.91
C TRP A 51 8.10 12.28 11.46
N ILE A 52 7.08 12.04 10.63
CA ILE A 52 7.26 11.68 9.21
C ILE A 52 6.44 12.57 8.28
N GLN A 53 5.70 13.53 8.83
CA GLN A 53 4.68 14.29 8.11
C GLN A 53 5.28 15.24 7.07
N ASN A 54 6.41 15.88 7.38
CA ASN A 54 7.03 16.84 6.47
C ASN A 54 7.62 16.12 5.25
N LEU A 55 8.34 15.03 5.47
CA LEU A 55 8.91 14.24 4.38
C LEU A 55 7.83 13.54 3.57
N SER A 56 6.88 12.86 4.21
CA SER A 56 5.79 12.17 3.48
C SER A 56 4.99 13.15 2.63
N GLY A 57 4.69 14.35 3.14
CA GLY A 57 4.06 15.42 2.36
C GLY A 57 4.93 15.90 1.20
N PHE A 58 6.25 16.01 1.38
CA PHE A 58 7.17 16.36 0.30
C PHE A 58 7.26 15.28 -0.79
N LEU A 59 7.35 13.99 -0.40
CA LEU A 59 7.34 12.86 -1.32
C LEU A 59 6.03 12.79 -2.09
N LEU A 60 4.90 12.97 -1.41
CA LEU A 60 3.58 12.96 -2.03
C LEU A 60 3.40 14.13 -3.00
N LYS A 61 3.90 15.32 -2.65
CA LYS A 61 3.88 16.49 -3.55
C LYS A 61 4.71 16.27 -4.82
N ASN A 62 5.81 15.53 -4.72
CA ASN A 62 6.68 15.19 -5.85
C ASN A 62 6.47 13.76 -6.37
N MET A 63 5.31 13.16 -6.08
CA MET A 63 5.03 11.76 -6.36
C MET A 63 5.25 11.39 -7.84
N ALA A 64 4.81 12.24 -8.76
CA ALA A 64 4.97 12.03 -10.20
C ALA A 64 6.43 11.84 -10.63
N PHE A 65 7.38 12.55 -10.00
CA PHE A 65 8.81 12.41 -10.30
C PHE A 65 9.31 10.99 -10.02
N PHE A 66 8.86 10.37 -8.93
CA PHE A 66 9.21 8.99 -8.58
C PHE A 66 8.54 7.93 -9.47
N PHE A 67 7.49 8.29 -10.21
CA PHE A 67 6.86 7.41 -11.21
C PHE A 67 7.54 7.43 -12.57
N ILE A 68 8.37 8.45 -12.87
CA ILE A 68 9.08 8.54 -14.15
C ILE A 68 9.94 7.29 -14.41
N PRO A 69 10.80 6.82 -13.48
CA PRO A 69 11.60 5.61 -13.71
C PRO A 69 10.76 4.36 -13.98
N ALA A 70 9.66 4.19 -13.24
CA ALA A 70 8.73 3.08 -13.45
C ALA A 70 8.06 3.15 -14.84
N GLY A 71 7.66 4.35 -15.27
CA GLY A 71 7.09 4.59 -16.59
C GLY A 71 8.09 4.32 -17.73
N VAL A 72 9.33 4.79 -17.59
CA VAL A 72 10.40 4.55 -18.56
C VAL A 72 10.67 3.05 -18.70
N CYS A 73 10.72 2.31 -17.59
CA CYS A 73 10.89 0.85 -17.61
C CYS A 73 9.81 0.12 -18.42
N ILE A 74 8.56 0.60 -18.37
CA ILE A 74 7.45 0.05 -19.17
C ILE A 74 7.64 0.35 -20.66
N ILE A 75 8.07 1.57 -20.99
CA ILE A 75 8.33 2.00 -22.38
C ILE A 75 9.49 1.20 -22.99
N GLU A 76 10.54 0.89 -22.23
CA GLU A 76 11.62 0.02 -22.73
C GLU A 76 11.12 -1.37 -23.14
N GLN A 77 10.06 -1.87 -22.51
CA GLN A 77 9.41 -3.16 -22.84
C GLN A 77 8.25 -3.00 -23.82
N TYR A 78 8.16 -1.86 -24.53
CA TYR A 78 7.03 -1.54 -25.41
C TYR A 78 6.78 -2.59 -26.52
N THR A 79 7.82 -3.22 -27.07
CA THR A 79 7.68 -4.27 -28.09
C THR A 79 6.93 -5.49 -27.58
N ALA A 80 7.14 -5.88 -26.33
CA ALA A 80 6.40 -6.97 -25.68
C ALA A 80 4.95 -6.56 -25.36
N LEU A 81 4.71 -5.28 -25.09
CA LEU A 81 3.38 -4.76 -24.76
C LEU A 81 2.50 -4.52 -25.98
N LYS A 82 3.06 -4.04 -27.10
CA LYS A 82 2.31 -3.55 -28.28
C LYS A 82 1.28 -4.56 -28.82
N GLY A 83 1.60 -5.85 -28.80
CA GLY A 83 0.69 -6.91 -29.26
C GLY A 83 -0.51 -7.17 -28.35
N ASN A 84 -0.44 -6.75 -27.07
CA ASN A 84 -1.39 -7.12 -26.03
C ASN A 84 -2.07 -5.91 -25.36
N ILE A 85 -1.88 -4.68 -25.85
CA ILE A 85 -2.41 -3.46 -25.22
C ILE A 85 -3.94 -3.55 -25.00
N LEU A 86 -4.67 -4.01 -26.01
CA LEU A 86 -6.13 -4.15 -25.92
C LEU A 86 -6.54 -5.19 -24.87
N THR A 87 -5.84 -6.32 -24.84
CA THR A 87 -6.04 -7.39 -23.85
C THR A 87 -5.74 -6.89 -22.43
N LEU A 88 -4.63 -6.16 -22.24
CA LEU A 88 -4.26 -5.57 -20.95
C LEU A 88 -5.30 -4.56 -20.47
N LEU A 89 -5.78 -3.68 -21.36
CA LEU A 89 -6.81 -2.70 -21.02
C LEU A 89 -8.11 -3.37 -20.57
N LEU A 90 -8.53 -4.42 -21.29
CA LEU A 90 -9.72 -5.20 -20.93
C LEU A 90 -9.54 -5.90 -19.59
N ILE A 91 -8.40 -6.56 -19.37
CA ILE A 91 -8.08 -7.22 -18.09
C ILE A 91 -8.10 -6.20 -16.95
N CYS A 92 -7.46 -5.03 -17.11
CA CYS A 92 -7.45 -3.97 -16.11
C CYS A 92 -8.86 -3.51 -15.76
N LEU A 93 -9.71 -3.29 -16.77
CA LEU A 93 -11.09 -2.82 -16.56
C LEU A 93 -11.92 -3.87 -15.82
N VAL A 94 -11.88 -5.13 -16.29
CA VAL A 94 -12.62 -6.24 -15.68
C VAL A 94 -12.15 -6.50 -14.24
N THR A 95 -10.83 -6.60 -14.02
CA THR A 95 -10.27 -6.85 -12.69
C THR A 95 -10.52 -5.69 -11.73
N THR A 96 -10.55 -4.45 -12.21
CA THR A 96 -10.91 -3.28 -11.39
C THR A 96 -12.35 -3.38 -10.90
N PHE A 97 -13.31 -3.63 -11.80
CA PHE A 97 -14.71 -3.82 -11.41
C PHE A 97 -14.89 -5.02 -10.47
N LEU A 98 -14.23 -6.14 -10.76
CA LEU A 98 -14.32 -7.35 -9.94
C LEU A 98 -13.74 -7.12 -8.54
N THR A 99 -12.56 -6.51 -8.44
CA THR A 99 -11.91 -6.23 -7.15
C THR A 99 -12.72 -5.21 -6.35
N PHE A 100 -13.26 -4.18 -7.00
CA PHE A 100 -14.07 -3.16 -6.34
C PHE A 100 -15.38 -3.75 -5.79
N THR A 101 -16.09 -4.56 -6.58
CA THR A 101 -17.31 -5.24 -6.13
C THR A 101 -17.03 -6.23 -5.01
N ALA A 102 -16.00 -7.06 -5.13
CA ALA A 102 -15.60 -7.99 -4.08
C ALA A 102 -15.24 -7.27 -2.77
N SER A 103 -14.47 -6.17 -2.85
CA SER A 103 -14.12 -5.34 -1.69
C SER A 103 -15.35 -4.71 -1.05
N ALA A 104 -16.28 -4.19 -1.86
CA ALA A 104 -17.53 -3.61 -1.38
C ALA A 104 -18.39 -4.66 -0.65
N TYR A 105 -18.55 -5.85 -1.22
CA TYR A 105 -19.29 -6.94 -0.56
C TYR A 105 -18.62 -7.41 0.73
N ALA A 106 -17.28 -7.48 0.77
CA ALA A 106 -16.56 -7.81 1.99
C ALA A 106 -16.84 -6.79 3.11
N VAL A 107 -16.82 -5.49 2.80
CA VAL A 107 -17.14 -4.41 3.76
C VAL A 107 -18.61 -4.46 4.19
N ILE A 108 -19.55 -4.65 3.26
CA ILE A 108 -20.97 -4.77 3.60
C ILE A 108 -21.20 -5.99 4.50
N GLY A 109 -20.51 -7.10 4.22
CA GLY A 109 -20.54 -8.31 5.04
C GLY A 109 -20.04 -8.07 6.46
N THR A 110 -18.91 -7.38 6.62
CA THR A 110 -18.37 -7.05 7.96
C THR A 110 -19.28 -6.09 8.72
N ILE A 111 -19.90 -5.11 8.05
CA ILE A 111 -20.89 -4.21 8.67
C ILE A 111 -22.10 -5.00 9.18
N LYS A 112 -22.70 -5.86 8.34
CA LYS A 112 -23.85 -6.69 8.75
C LYS A 112 -23.50 -7.62 9.90
N LEU A 113 -22.28 -8.16 9.92
CA LEU A 113 -21.80 -9.00 11.01
C LEU A 113 -21.66 -8.19 12.31
N MET A 114 -21.07 -7.00 12.24
CA MET A 114 -20.95 -6.08 13.38
C MET A 114 -22.32 -5.68 13.93
N GLU A 115 -23.30 -5.37 13.07
CA GLU A 115 -24.67 -5.05 13.48
C GLU A 115 -25.34 -6.23 14.20
N LYS A 116 -25.17 -7.45 13.68
CA LYS A 116 -25.70 -8.67 14.30
C LYS A 116 -25.06 -8.98 15.65
N VAL A 117 -23.76 -8.70 15.81
CA VAL A 117 -23.06 -8.85 17.09
C VAL A 117 -23.48 -7.75 18.08
N ARG A 118 -23.69 -6.52 17.60
CA ARG A 118 -24.14 -5.39 18.42
C ARG A 118 -25.57 -5.59 18.94
N SER A 119 -26.49 -6.12 18.13
CA SER A 119 -27.87 -6.39 18.57
C SER A 119 -27.96 -7.49 19.64
N ARG A 120 -27.00 -8.44 19.65
CA ARG A 120 -26.86 -9.48 20.68
C ARG A 120 -26.30 -8.99 22.01
N HIS A 121 -25.62 -7.84 22.03
CA HIS A 121 -25.02 -7.28 23.26
C HIS A 121 -25.90 -6.22 23.92
N ASN A 122 -26.89 -5.68 23.20
CA ASN A 122 -27.81 -4.64 23.67
C ASN A 122 -29.22 -5.18 24.06
N GLY A 123 -29.42 -6.49 24.10
CA GLY A 123 -30.64 -7.15 24.57
C GLY A 123 -30.31 -8.19 25.62
#